data_AF-A0AAJ6B4Y7-F1
#
_entry.id   AF-A0AAJ6B4Y7-F1
#
_cell.length_a   1.000
_cell.length_b   1.000
_cell.length_c   1.000
_cell.angle_alpha   90.00
_cell.angle_beta   90.00
_cell.angle_gamma   90.00
#
_symmetry.space_group_name_H-M   'P 1'
#
loop_
_entity.id
_entity.type
_entity.pdbx_description
1 polymer ?
#
loop_
_entity_poly.entity_id
_entity_poly.type
_entity_poly.pdbx_seq_one_letter_code
_entity_poly.pdbx_strand_id
1 'polypeptide(L)'
;MTKTEKIIQVASRYVGYLEIRSNAGFYDAAFEAKMKSAGWYRGAPWCAFFAKSVFAEVYAEDKRTAPIIRNTFTGGVIDTLKRVKAEGTFATGPEPKVGALVMWRMGKTSSGHAGIVISVDKANNTMQTIEGNTNASGSREGDCVAKKLRTIHRDFRSDGLNVEGYIYPLD
;
A
#
# COMPACT_ATOMS: atom_id res chain seq x y z
N MET A 1 2.36 11.11 18.79
CA MET A 1 1.80 10.63 17.52
C MET A 1 1.68 9.12 17.55
N THR A 2 0.48 8.60 17.27
CA THR A 2 0.20 7.16 17.10
C THR A 2 0.91 6.59 15.88
N LYS A 3 0.92 5.27 15.71
CA LYS A 3 1.49 4.65 14.49
C LYS A 3 0.63 5.02 13.28
N THR A 4 -0.68 5.06 13.44
CA THR A 4 -1.62 5.54 12.42
C THR A 4 -1.26 6.95 11.92
N GLU A 5 -1.07 7.92 12.82
CA GLU A 5 -0.71 9.29 12.43
C GLU A 5 0.65 9.35 11.69
N LYS A 6 1.63 8.60 12.17
CA LYS A 6 2.96 8.52 11.53
C LYS A 6 2.90 7.91 10.14
N ILE A 7 2.10 6.86 9.93
CA ILE A 7 1.90 6.23 8.61
C ILE A 7 1.38 7.26 7.61
N ILE A 8 0.35 8.02 7.98
CA ILE A 8 -0.24 9.04 7.10
C ILE A 8 0.76 10.16 6.83
N GLN A 9 1.49 10.62 7.87
CA GLN A 9 2.51 11.65 7.73
C GLN A 9 3.61 11.21 6.76
N VAL A 10 4.17 10.01 6.94
CA VAL A 10 5.23 9.47 6.10
C VAL A 10 4.74 9.29 4.66
N ALA A 11 3.59 8.66 4.45
CA ALA A 11 3.02 8.46 3.11
C ALA A 11 2.77 9.80 2.37
N SER A 12 2.30 10.82 3.09
CA SER A 12 1.98 12.13 2.53
C SER A 12 3.22 12.86 1.99
N ARG A 13 4.41 12.63 2.56
CA ARG A 13 5.66 13.25 2.10
C ARG A 13 6.04 12.84 0.67
N TYR A 14 5.60 11.67 0.25
CA TYR A 14 5.93 11.13 -1.07
C TYR A 14 4.90 11.49 -2.14
N VAL A 15 3.76 12.12 -1.79
CA VAL A 15 2.75 12.51 -2.79
C VAL A 15 3.39 13.42 -3.84
N GLY A 16 3.24 13.06 -5.11
CA GLY A 16 3.86 13.74 -6.26
C GLY A 16 5.20 13.16 -6.70
N TYR A 17 5.78 12.21 -5.96
CA TYR A 17 7.01 11.52 -6.40
C TYR A 17 6.71 10.69 -7.64
N LEU A 18 7.61 10.77 -8.62
CA LEU A 18 7.48 10.17 -9.94
C LEU A 18 8.48 9.02 -10.13
N GLU A 19 8.03 7.97 -10.80
CA GLU A 19 8.90 6.96 -11.37
C GLU A 19 9.50 7.44 -12.70
N ILE A 20 10.63 6.84 -13.08
CA ILE A 20 11.05 6.77 -14.48
C ILE A 20 10.16 5.70 -15.10
N ARG A 21 9.36 6.10 -16.11
CA ARG A 21 8.26 5.32 -16.71
C ARG A 21 8.54 3.83 -16.85
N SER A 22 7.46 3.04 -16.75
CA SER A 22 7.49 1.59 -16.94
C SER A 22 8.34 0.89 -15.86
N ASN A 23 8.20 1.35 -14.61
CA ASN A 23 8.91 0.81 -13.44
C ASN A 23 10.45 0.81 -13.61
N ALA A 24 11.02 1.78 -14.33
CA ALA A 24 12.45 1.80 -14.66
C ALA A 24 13.34 2.35 -13.53
N GLY A 25 12.75 2.97 -12.51
CA GLY A 25 13.45 3.62 -11.41
C GLY A 25 12.66 4.81 -10.89
N PHE A 26 13.31 5.69 -10.15
CA PHE A 26 12.70 6.92 -9.65
C PHE A 26 13.62 8.12 -9.89
N TYR A 27 13.04 9.29 -10.14
CA TYR A 27 13.83 10.51 -10.34
C TYR A 27 14.51 10.98 -9.04
N ASP A 28 13.90 10.69 -7.90
CA ASP A 28 14.48 10.98 -6.59
C ASP A 28 15.35 9.80 -6.13
N ALA A 29 16.65 10.04 -5.97
CA ALA A 29 17.63 9.01 -5.61
C ALA A 29 17.43 8.47 -4.19
N ALA A 30 16.97 9.30 -3.24
CA ALA A 30 16.71 8.86 -1.88
C ALA A 30 15.46 7.96 -1.83
N PHE A 31 14.44 8.30 -2.61
CA PHE A 31 13.26 7.46 -2.78
C PHE A 31 13.60 6.13 -3.46
N GLU A 32 14.43 6.14 -4.51
CA GLU A 32 14.88 4.90 -5.14
C GLU A 32 15.65 4.01 -4.15
N ALA A 33 16.57 4.58 -3.37
CA ALA A 33 17.31 3.84 -2.35
C ALA A 33 16.36 3.23 -1.30
N LYS A 34 15.35 4.00 -0.86
CA LYS A 34 14.32 3.51 0.06
C LYS A 34 13.53 2.34 -0.52
N MET A 35 13.06 2.47 -1.76
CA MET A 35 12.30 1.44 -2.45
C MET A 35 13.13 0.16 -2.63
N LYS A 36 14.41 0.29 -3.01
CA LYS A 36 15.37 -0.83 -3.05
C LYS A 36 15.55 -1.49 -1.68
N SER A 37 15.64 -0.71 -0.59
CA SER A 37 15.73 -1.28 0.77
C SER A 37 14.46 -2.05 1.17
N ALA A 38 13.29 -1.66 0.64
CA ALA A 38 12.05 -2.39 0.81
C ALA A 38 11.99 -3.68 -0.03
N GLY A 39 12.97 -3.91 -0.90
CA GLY A 39 13.08 -5.08 -1.78
C GLY A 39 12.54 -4.86 -3.20
N TRP A 40 12.25 -3.62 -3.58
CA TRP A 40 11.86 -3.32 -4.96
C TRP A 40 13.04 -3.56 -5.92
N TYR A 41 12.72 -4.08 -7.10
CA TYR A 41 13.67 -4.29 -8.19
C TYR A 41 13.11 -3.70 -9.49
N ARG A 42 14.00 -3.28 -10.38
CA ARG A 42 13.65 -2.64 -11.65
C ARG A 42 12.70 -3.52 -12.46
N GLY A 43 11.65 -2.91 -13.02
CA GLY A 43 10.61 -3.57 -13.79
C GLY A 43 9.42 -4.06 -12.95
N ALA A 44 9.55 -4.15 -11.62
CA ALA A 44 8.45 -4.58 -10.76
C ALA A 44 7.43 -3.47 -10.52
N PRO A 45 6.11 -3.78 -10.56
CA PRO A 45 5.09 -2.91 -9.99
C PRO A 45 5.42 -2.57 -8.53
N TRP A 46 5.16 -1.33 -8.11
CA TRP A 46 5.73 -0.81 -6.86
C TRP A 46 4.72 -0.33 -5.82
N CYS A 47 3.42 -0.54 -6.03
CA CYS A 47 2.39 -0.17 -5.05
C CYS A 47 2.57 -0.86 -3.69
N ALA A 48 2.79 -2.18 -3.67
CA ALA A 48 3.01 -2.94 -2.44
C ALA A 48 4.37 -2.62 -1.80
N PHE A 49 5.42 -2.40 -2.60
CA PHE A 49 6.72 -1.98 -2.11
C PHE A 49 6.68 -0.58 -1.46
N PHE A 50 5.87 0.33 -2.01
CA PHE A 50 5.64 1.65 -1.41
C PHE A 50 4.92 1.51 -0.07
N ALA A 51 3.83 0.74 0.01
CA ALA A 51 3.15 0.46 1.26
C ALA A 51 4.10 -0.16 2.32
N LYS A 52 4.91 -1.13 1.90
CA LYS A 52 5.96 -1.73 2.74
C LYS A 52 6.99 -0.70 3.20
N SER A 53 7.47 0.18 2.32
CA SER A 53 8.52 1.14 2.66
C SER A 53 8.04 2.18 3.69
N VAL A 54 6.76 2.56 3.64
CA VAL A 54 6.12 3.41 4.66
C VAL A 54 6.04 2.69 6.00
N PHE A 55 5.52 1.46 6.02
CA PHE A 55 5.45 0.67 7.26
C PHE A 55 6.85 0.40 7.83
N ALA A 56 7.82 0.01 7.01
CA ALA A 56 9.19 -0.22 7.44
C ALA A 56 9.81 1.02 8.08
N GLU A 57 9.55 2.23 7.57
CA GLU A 57 10.02 3.48 8.19
C GLU A 57 9.36 3.71 9.55
N VAL A 58 8.03 3.56 9.64
CA VAL A 58 7.28 3.84 10.87
C VAL A 58 7.60 2.87 12.01
N TYR A 59 7.95 1.62 11.67
CA TYR A 59 8.27 0.57 12.62
C TYR A 59 9.76 0.24 12.72
N ALA A 60 10.66 1.06 12.13
CA ALA A 60 12.09 0.78 12.07
C ALA A 60 12.72 0.51 13.45
N GLU A 61 12.34 1.29 14.46
CA GLU A 61 12.86 1.19 15.83
C GLU A 61 12.19 0.07 16.66
N ASP A 62 11.10 -0.52 16.15
CA ASP A 62 10.43 -1.64 16.82
C ASP A 62 11.12 -2.95 16.44
N LYS A 63 12.03 -3.41 17.30
CA LYS A 63 12.80 -4.65 17.09
C LYS A 63 11.95 -5.90 16.94
N ARG A 64 10.71 -5.91 17.43
CA ARG A 64 9.78 -7.04 17.26
C ARG A 64 9.08 -6.96 15.91
N THR A 65 8.59 -5.77 15.56
CA THR A 65 7.74 -5.56 14.37
C THR A 65 8.53 -5.39 13.07
N ALA A 66 9.70 -4.76 13.12
CA ALA A 66 10.56 -4.55 11.96
C ALA A 66 10.89 -5.83 11.18
N PRO A 67 11.36 -6.94 11.81
CA PRO A 67 11.63 -8.19 11.09
C PRO A 67 10.36 -8.82 10.51
N ILE A 68 9.20 -8.63 11.14
CA ILE A 68 7.91 -9.12 10.65
C ILE A 68 7.57 -8.42 9.33
N ILE A 69 7.57 -7.08 9.31
CA ILE A 69 7.31 -6.30 8.08
C ILE A 69 8.25 -6.72 6.96
N ARG A 70 9.55 -6.85 7.27
CA ARG A 70 10.56 -7.26 6.28
C ARG A 70 10.21 -8.60 5.61
N ASN A 71 9.70 -9.55 6.38
CA ASN A 71 9.47 -10.93 5.96
C ASN A 71 8.07 -11.18 5.37
N THR A 72 7.06 -10.44 5.82
CA THR A 72 5.65 -10.67 5.44
C THR A 72 5.12 -9.68 4.41
N PHE A 73 5.66 -8.46 4.35
CA PHE A 73 5.28 -7.48 3.33
C PHE A 73 6.18 -7.70 2.11
N THR A 74 5.58 -8.04 0.98
CA THR A 74 6.29 -8.40 -0.26
C THR A 74 5.84 -7.50 -1.42
N GLY A 75 6.43 -7.68 -2.61
CA GLY A 75 5.96 -7.00 -3.82
C GLY A 75 4.58 -7.48 -4.31
N GLY A 76 4.12 -8.64 -3.84
CA GLY A 76 2.83 -9.21 -4.18
C GLY A 76 1.76 -8.78 -3.19
N VAL A 77 0.70 -8.13 -3.65
CA VAL A 77 -0.41 -7.66 -2.81
C VAL A 77 -1.11 -8.82 -2.10
N ILE A 78 -1.50 -9.84 -2.86
CA ILE A 78 -2.20 -11.02 -2.31
C ILE A 78 -1.28 -11.86 -1.42
N ASP A 79 -0.02 -12.00 -1.81
CA ASP A 79 0.99 -12.71 -1.02
C ASP A 79 1.24 -11.99 0.31
N THR A 80 1.36 -10.67 0.30
CA THR A 80 1.49 -9.85 1.51
C THR A 80 0.32 -10.09 2.46
N LEU A 81 -0.93 -9.97 1.99
CA LEU A 81 -2.10 -10.18 2.85
C LEU A 81 -2.12 -11.60 3.45
N LYS A 82 -1.80 -12.63 2.65
CA LYS A 82 -1.73 -14.02 3.12
C LYS A 82 -0.65 -14.21 4.19
N ARG A 83 0.56 -13.70 3.96
CA ARG A 83 1.70 -13.83 4.89
C ARG A 83 1.45 -13.09 6.19
N VAL A 84 0.92 -11.86 6.11
CA VAL A 84 0.59 -11.06 7.30
C VAL A 84 -0.50 -11.77 8.12
N LYS A 85 -1.56 -12.28 7.46
CA LYS A 85 -2.61 -13.04 8.14
C LYS A 85 -2.08 -14.31 8.81
N ALA A 86 -1.17 -15.03 8.15
CA ALA A 86 -0.57 -16.25 8.69
C ALA A 86 0.40 -16.00 9.84
N GLU A 87 1.13 -14.89 9.81
CA GLU A 87 2.06 -14.50 10.88
C GLU A 87 1.32 -13.97 12.12
N GLY A 88 0.27 -13.15 11.92
CA GLY A 88 -0.71 -12.83 12.96
C GLY A 88 -0.39 -11.65 13.87
N THR A 89 0.77 -10.98 13.75
CA THR A 89 1.06 -9.78 14.56
C THR A 89 0.20 -8.59 14.15
N PHE A 90 0.07 -8.32 12.85
CA PHE A 90 -0.87 -7.31 12.38
C PHE A 90 -2.25 -7.93 12.20
N ALA A 91 -3.25 -7.35 12.85
CA ALA A 91 -4.63 -7.73 12.62
C ALA A 91 -5.04 -7.44 11.17
N THR A 92 -5.82 -8.35 10.58
CA THR A 92 -6.41 -8.17 9.26
C THR A 92 -7.93 -8.21 9.35
N GLY A 93 -8.63 -7.54 8.43
CA GLY A 93 -10.10 -7.63 8.38
C GLY A 93 -10.73 -7.01 7.14
N PRO A 94 -12.07 -6.98 7.07
CA PRO A 94 -12.80 -6.57 5.88
C PRO A 94 -13.17 -5.08 5.84
N GLU A 95 -12.90 -4.33 6.92
CA GLU A 95 -13.38 -2.96 7.10
C GLU A 95 -12.25 -1.95 6.93
N PRO A 96 -12.49 -0.81 6.27
CA PRO A 96 -11.49 0.26 6.20
C PRO A 96 -11.29 0.91 7.56
N LYS A 97 -10.03 1.16 7.91
CA LYS A 97 -9.62 1.98 9.05
C LYS A 97 -8.55 2.96 8.61
N VAL A 98 -8.56 4.16 9.17
CA VAL A 98 -7.50 5.15 8.94
C VAL A 98 -6.15 4.55 9.36
N GLY A 99 -5.12 4.73 8.54
CA GLY A 99 -3.79 4.13 8.70
C GLY A 99 -3.64 2.71 8.15
N ALA A 100 -4.75 2.01 7.85
CA ALA A 100 -4.69 0.65 7.33
C ALA A 100 -4.13 0.58 5.91
N LEU A 101 -3.48 -0.53 5.59
CA LEU A 101 -3.28 -0.90 4.19
C LEU A 101 -4.55 -1.55 3.67
N VAL A 102 -5.07 -1.04 2.57
CA VAL A 102 -6.07 -1.73 1.77
C VAL A 102 -5.37 -2.55 0.69
N MET A 103 -5.79 -3.82 0.58
CA MET A 103 -5.24 -4.79 -0.37
C MET A 103 -6.34 -5.15 -1.36
N TRP A 104 -6.15 -4.82 -2.63
CA TRP A 104 -7.09 -5.13 -3.70
C TRP A 104 -6.59 -6.28 -4.57
N ARG A 105 -7.51 -7.17 -4.99
CA ARG A 105 -7.29 -8.19 -6.01
C ARG A 105 -7.85 -7.75 -7.35
N MET A 106 -7.09 -7.96 -8.44
CA MET A 106 -7.60 -7.81 -9.79
C MET A 106 -8.42 -9.04 -10.19
N GLY A 107 -9.74 -8.91 -10.30
CA GLY A 107 -10.64 -10.02 -10.59
C GLY A 107 -10.38 -11.23 -9.68
N LYS A 108 -10.12 -12.39 -10.29
CA LYS A 108 -9.70 -13.63 -9.59
C LYS A 108 -8.20 -13.95 -9.75
N THR A 109 -7.40 -12.99 -10.22
CA THR A 109 -5.96 -13.21 -10.49
C THR A 109 -5.12 -13.14 -9.21
N SER A 110 -3.82 -13.44 -9.32
CA SER A 110 -2.83 -13.18 -8.27
C SER A 110 -2.35 -11.73 -8.21
N SER A 111 -2.65 -10.93 -9.24
CA SER A 111 -2.32 -9.51 -9.31
C SER A 111 -3.25 -8.68 -8.44
N GLY A 112 -2.77 -7.52 -8.03
CA GLY A 112 -3.51 -6.64 -7.14
C GLY A 112 -2.93 -5.24 -7.09
N HIS A 113 -3.53 -4.43 -6.22
CA HIS A 113 -3.05 -3.09 -5.91
C HIS A 113 -3.09 -2.86 -4.40
N ALA A 114 -2.28 -1.92 -3.89
CA ALA A 114 -2.27 -1.59 -2.47
C ALA A 114 -2.33 -0.08 -2.27
N GLY A 115 -2.92 0.34 -1.15
CA GLY A 115 -3.03 1.74 -0.76
C GLY A 115 -3.06 1.91 0.75
N ILE A 116 -2.70 3.10 1.21
CA ILE A 116 -2.77 3.49 2.63
C ILE A 116 -4.03 4.33 2.83
N VAL A 117 -4.95 3.89 3.67
CA VAL A 117 -6.20 4.59 3.96
C VAL A 117 -5.89 5.83 4.83
N ILE A 118 -6.28 7.01 4.37
CA ILE A 118 -6.06 8.28 5.08
C ILE A 118 -7.36 8.92 5.59
N SER A 119 -8.51 8.57 5.04
CA SER A 119 -9.82 8.92 5.58
C SER A 119 -10.88 7.91 5.16
N VAL A 120 -11.94 7.78 5.96
CA VAL A 120 -13.06 6.87 5.71
C VAL A 120 -14.36 7.65 5.88
N ASP A 121 -15.21 7.60 4.87
CA ASP A 121 -16.58 8.11 4.88
C ASP A 121 -17.53 6.96 4.57
N LYS A 122 -18.00 6.31 5.65
CA LYS A 122 -18.92 5.18 5.54
C LYS A 122 -20.30 5.59 5.02
N ALA A 123 -20.74 6.82 5.31
CA ALA A 123 -22.03 7.32 4.87
C ALA A 123 -22.08 7.45 3.34
N ASN A 124 -20.98 7.90 2.73
CA ASN A 124 -20.86 8.01 1.29
C ASN A 124 -20.20 6.78 0.63
N ASN A 125 -19.94 5.70 1.37
CA ASN A 125 -19.28 4.49 0.88
C ASN A 125 -17.92 4.78 0.19
N THR A 126 -17.15 5.73 0.74
CA THR A 126 -15.85 6.13 0.17
C THR A 126 -14.73 6.17 1.20
N MET A 127 -13.51 6.00 0.73
CA MET A 127 -12.28 6.23 1.48
C MET A 127 -11.27 6.96 0.62
N GLN A 128 -10.47 7.82 1.23
CA GLN A 128 -9.29 8.38 0.56
C GLN A 128 -8.07 7.55 0.90
N THR A 129 -7.22 7.34 -0.10
CA THR A 129 -5.99 6.55 0.00
C THR A 129 -4.80 7.32 -0.54
N ILE A 130 -3.60 7.01 -0.06
CA ILE A 130 -2.32 7.34 -0.71
C ILE A 130 -1.76 6.06 -1.32
N GLU A 131 -1.44 6.10 -2.60
CA GLU A 131 -1.07 4.93 -3.38
C GLU A 131 0.17 5.23 -4.22
N GLY A 132 1.12 4.30 -4.25
CA GLY A 132 2.22 4.30 -5.20
C GLY A 132 1.84 3.52 -6.47
N ASN A 133 2.62 3.69 -7.54
CA ASN A 133 2.38 3.08 -8.86
C ASN A 133 0.95 3.32 -9.33
N THR A 134 0.46 4.55 -9.14
CA THR A 134 -0.84 5.02 -9.62
C THR A 134 -0.65 6.24 -10.51
N ASN A 135 -1.70 6.69 -11.19
CA ASN A 135 -1.70 7.97 -11.89
C ASN A 135 -2.99 8.72 -11.56
N ALA A 136 -3.02 10.03 -11.84
CA ALA A 136 -4.20 10.85 -11.63
C ALA A 136 -5.42 10.31 -12.41
N SER A 137 -5.20 9.77 -13.62
CA SER A 137 -6.24 9.39 -14.59
C SER A 137 -6.80 7.95 -14.46
N GLY A 138 -6.33 7.14 -13.52
CA GLY A 138 -6.80 5.76 -13.31
C GLY A 138 -6.30 4.69 -14.30
N SER A 139 -5.26 4.96 -15.10
CA SER A 139 -4.66 3.97 -16.03
C SER A 139 -3.83 2.91 -15.28
N ARG A 140 -3.63 1.75 -15.93
CA ARG A 140 -2.86 0.59 -15.42
C ARG A 140 -1.37 0.88 -15.22
N GLU A 141 -0.80 1.84 -15.95
CA GLU A 141 0.59 2.28 -15.76
C GLU A 141 0.59 3.54 -14.89
N GLY A 142 0.71 3.33 -13.59
CA GLY A 142 0.78 4.42 -12.64
C GLY A 142 2.21 4.90 -12.44
N ASP A 143 2.47 6.17 -12.65
CA ASP A 143 3.81 6.75 -12.65
C ASP A 143 4.15 7.52 -11.36
N CYS A 144 3.23 7.60 -10.40
CA CYS A 144 3.41 8.46 -9.24
C CYS A 144 2.83 7.90 -7.93
N VAL A 145 3.19 8.57 -6.84
CA VAL A 145 2.45 8.50 -5.58
C VAL A 145 1.36 9.56 -5.60
N ALA A 146 0.09 9.16 -5.46
CA ALA A 146 -1.03 10.09 -5.46
C ALA A 146 -2.10 9.75 -4.43
N LYS A 147 -2.91 10.76 -4.10
CA LYS A 147 -4.15 10.59 -3.34
C LYS A 147 -5.26 10.10 -4.29
N LYS A 148 -6.02 9.09 -3.89
CA LYS A 148 -7.16 8.55 -4.66
C LYS A 148 -8.40 8.47 -3.79
N LEU A 149 -9.55 8.78 -4.38
CA LEU A 149 -10.85 8.45 -3.80
C LEU A 149 -11.27 7.05 -4.27
N ARG A 150 -11.62 6.17 -3.33
CA ARG A 150 -11.95 4.78 -3.58
C ARG A 150 -13.29 4.44 -2.95
N THR A 151 -14.10 3.62 -3.61
CA THR A 151 -15.31 3.02 -3.03
C THR A 151 -14.93 1.93 -2.04
N ILE A 152 -15.55 1.90 -0.86
CA ILE A 152 -15.28 0.89 0.18
C ILE A 152 -15.90 -0.45 -0.22
N HIS A 153 -17.21 -0.48 -0.45
CA HIS A 153 -17.97 -1.67 -0.82
C HIS A 153 -18.57 -1.52 -2.21
N ARG A 154 -18.40 -2.53 -3.05
CA ARG A 154 -19.02 -2.61 -4.37
C ARG A 154 -19.17 -4.08 -4.75
N ASP A 155 -20.05 -4.36 -5.71
CA ASP A 155 -20.15 -5.68 -6.29
C ASP A 155 -18.85 -6.12 -6.97
N PHE A 156 -18.62 -7.43 -6.98
CA PHE A 156 -17.44 -8.03 -7.57
C PHE A 156 -17.31 -7.67 -9.06
N ARG A 157 -16.09 -7.31 -9.47
CA ARG A 157 -15.72 -7.02 -10.86
C ARG A 157 -14.65 -7.99 -11.33
N SER A 158 -14.95 -8.75 -12.38
CA SER A 158 -13.98 -9.68 -12.98
C SER A 158 -12.80 -8.98 -13.65
N ASP A 159 -12.99 -7.73 -14.09
CA ASP A 159 -12.03 -6.91 -14.83
C ASP A 159 -11.41 -5.77 -13.99
N GLY A 160 -11.73 -5.72 -12.70
CA GLY A 160 -11.42 -4.59 -11.83
C GLY A 160 -10.78 -4.98 -10.50
N LEU A 161 -10.38 -3.96 -9.75
CA LEU A 161 -9.87 -4.09 -8.38
C LEU A 161 -11.03 -4.32 -7.41
N ASN A 162 -10.96 -5.41 -6.65
CA ASN A 162 -11.89 -5.80 -5.61
C ASN A 162 -11.16 -5.78 -4.26
N VAL A 163 -11.78 -5.26 -3.21
CA VAL A 163 -11.16 -5.27 -1.87
C VAL A 163 -11.04 -6.72 -1.42
N GLU A 164 -9.80 -7.18 -1.18
CA GLU A 164 -9.52 -8.50 -0.62
C GLU A 164 -9.45 -8.44 0.91
N GLY A 165 -8.96 -7.33 1.45
CA GLY A 165 -8.91 -7.10 2.88
C GLY A 165 -8.02 -5.93 3.26
N TYR A 166 -7.92 -5.70 4.56
CA TYR A 166 -7.14 -4.63 5.17
C TYR A 166 -6.13 -5.20 6.16
N ILE A 167 -4.98 -4.53 6.29
CA ILE A 167 -3.97 -4.78 7.33
C ILE A 167 -3.94 -3.54 8.24
N TYR A 168 -4.15 -3.73 9.54
CA TYR A 168 -4.29 -2.63 10.49
C TYR A 168 -2.96 -2.30 11.18
N PRO A 169 -2.65 -1.00 11.43
CA PRO A 169 -1.51 -0.61 12.25
C PRO A 169 -1.57 -1.16 13.67
N LEU A 170 -0.42 -1.29 14.32
CA LEU A 170 -0.31 -1.56 15.74
C LEU A 170 -0.32 -0.20 16.45
N ASP A 171 -1.50 0.25 16.89
CA ASP A 171 -1.60 1.41 17.79
C ASP A 171 -1.55 0.99 19.25
#